data_AF-A0A1G3UJ40-F1
#
_entry.id   AF-A0A1G3UJ40-F1
#
_cell.length_a   1.000
_cell.length_b   1.000
_cell.length_c   1.000
_cell.angle_alpha   90.00
_cell.angle_beta   90.00
_cell.angle_gamma   90.00
#
_symmetry.space_group_name_H-M   'P 1'
#
loop_
_entity.id
_entity.type
_entity.pdbx_description
1 polymer ?
#
loop_
_entity_poly.entity_id
_entity_poly.type
_entity_poly.pdbx_seq_one_letter_code
_entity_poly.pdbx_strand_id
1 'polypeptide(L)' 'MLQDIVIVLVMTVPMFMFSVYPGIRAGEYLEKKYALQEKQKRTAVISVTFLFSLTLSLFLHYF' A
#
# COMPACT_ATOMS: atom_id res chain seq x y z
N MET A 1 25.22 -11.13 0.32
CA MET A 1 25.29 -9.94 -0.54
C MET A 1 24.35 -10.05 -1.75
N LEU A 2 24.67 -10.86 -2.77
CA LEU A 2 23.83 -10.96 -3.99
C LEU A 2 22.49 -11.66 -3.72
N GLN A 3 22.50 -12.66 -2.84
CA GLN A 3 21.32 -13.43 -2.44
C GLN A 3 20.32 -12.60 -1.63
N ASP A 4 20.81 -11.71 -0.76
CA ASP A 4 19.97 -10.81 0.04
C ASP A 4 19.21 -9.81 -0.85
N ILE A 5 19.87 -9.28 -1.88
CA ILE A 5 19.25 -8.38 -2.86
C ILE A 5 18.14 -9.10 -3.63
N VAL A 6 18.38 -10.35 -4.04
CA VAL A 6 17.37 -11.17 -4.75
C VAL A 6 16.18 -11.46 -3.85
N ILE A 7 16.40 -11.76 -2.57
CA ILE A 7 15.33 -12.00 -1.60
C ILE A 7 14.48 -10.74 -1.41
N VAL A 8 15.12 -9.56 -1.26
CA VAL A 8 14.41 -8.28 -1.15
C VAL A 8 13.54 -8.02 -2.39
N LEU A 9 14.08 -8.23 -3.58
CA LEU A 9 13.36 -8.04 -4.85
C LEU A 9 12.15 -8.99 -4.98
N VAL A 10 12.34 -10.27 -4.65
CA VAL A 10 11.27 -11.26 -4.70
C VAL A 10 10.19 -10.98 -3.67
N MET A 11 10.55 -10.50 -2.48
CA MET A 11 9.61 -10.16 -1.40
C MET A 11 8.89 -8.83 -1.62
N THR A 12 9.48 -7.87 -2.34
CA THR A 12 8.80 -6.62 -2.68
C THR A 12 7.58 -6.82 -3.56
N VAL A 13 7.58 -7.80 -4.47
CA VAL A 13 6.44 -8.07 -5.36
C VAL A 13 5.16 -8.47 -4.59
N PRO A 14 5.16 -9.51 -3.73
CA PRO A 14 4.00 -9.85 -2.92
C PRO A 14 3.66 -8.73 -1.94
N MET A 15 4.64 -8.06 -1.32
CA MET A 15 4.35 -6.91 -0.44
C MET A 15 3.65 -5.76 -1.18
N PHE A 16 4.08 -5.44 -2.40
CA PHE A 16 3.39 -4.46 -3.24
C PHE A 16 1.98 -4.92 -3.59
N MET A 17 1.79 -6.17 -4.02
CA MET A 17 0.46 -6.72 -4.32
C MET A 17 -0.47 -6.66 -3.09
N PHE A 18 0.03 -7.00 -1.90
CA PHE A 18 -0.72 -6.91 -0.65
C PHE A 18 -0.97 -5.47 -0.19
N SER A 19 -0.14 -4.49 -0.56
CA SER A 19 -0.34 -3.07 -0.24
C SER A 19 -1.27 -2.34 -1.21
N VAL A 20 -1.26 -2.74 -2.49
CA VAL A 20 -2.06 -2.12 -3.55
C VAL A 20 -3.53 -2.50 -3.40
N TYR A 21 -3.84 -3.74 -3.01
CA TYR A 21 -5.21 -4.21 -2.82
C TYR A 21 -6.04 -3.42 -1.77
N PRO A 22 -5.55 -3.19 -0.53
CA PRO A 22 -6.26 -2.35 0.45
C PRO A 22 -6.29 -0.89 0.02
N GLY A 23 -5.25 -0.38 -0.65
CA GLY A 23 -5.22 0.98 -1.20
C GLY A 23 -6.33 1.21 -2.24
N ILE A 24 -6.47 0.30 -3.22
CA ILE A 24 -7.53 0.36 -4.25
C ILE A 24 -8.90 0.24 -3.60
N ARG A 25 -9.09 -0.74 -2.70
CA ARG A 25 -10.37 -0.97 -2.03
C ARG A 25 -10.80 0.20 -1.14
N ALA A 26 -9.85 0.84 -0.46
CA ALA A 26 -10.10 2.06 0.31
C ALA A 26 -10.47 3.24 -0.60
N GLY A 27 -9.78 3.39 -1.74
CA GLY A 27 -10.09 4.39 -2.76
C GLY A 27 -11.49 4.22 -3.34
N GLU A 28 -11.89 3.00 -3.69
CA GLU A 28 -13.24 2.68 -4.19
C GLU A 28 -14.32 2.87 -3.12
N TYR A 29 -14.04 2.54 -1.85
CA TYR A 29 -14.98 2.75 -0.75
C TYR A 29 -15.24 4.25 -0.50
N LEU A 30 -14.18 5.06 -0.54
CA LEU A 30 -14.28 6.51 -0.42
C LEU A 30 -14.98 7.16 -1.64
N GLU A 31 -14.72 6.65 -2.85
CA GLU A 31 -15.38 7.09 -4.08
C GLU A 31 -16.89 6.84 -4.05
N LYS A 32 -17.33 5.65 -3.64
CA LYS A 32 -18.76 5.32 -3.51
C LYS A 32 -19.49 6.16 -2.45
N LYS A 33 -18.79 6.55 -1.39
CA LYS A 33 -19.40 7.25 -0.24
C LYS A 33 -19.42 8.77 -0.38
N TYR A 34 -18.49 9.34 -1.16
CA TYR A 34 -18.31 10.79 -1.27
C TYR A 34 -18.31 11.34 -2.70
N ALA A 35 -18.52 10.51 -3.73
CA ALA A 35 -18.49 10.93 -5.15
C ALA A 35 -17.21 11.72 -5.51
N LEU A 36 -16.06 11.24 -5.02
CA LEU A 36 -14.78 11.95 -5.10
C LEU A 36 -14.26 12.00 -6.54
N GLN A 37 -13.75 13.18 -6.93
CA GLN A 37 -13.05 13.39 -8.20
C GLN A 37 -11.77 12.53 -8.29
N GLU A 38 -11.41 12.08 -9.49
CA GLU A 38 -10.25 11.20 -9.74
C GLU A 38 -8.93 11.66 -9.06
N LYS A 39 -8.69 12.98 -9.00
CA LYS A 39 -7.53 13.57 -8.29
C LYS A 39 -7.57 13.28 -6.79
N GLN A 40 -8.74 13.40 -6.15
CA GLN A 40 -8.91 13.14 -4.72
C GLN A 40 -8.81 11.66 -4.40
N LYS A 41 -9.32 10.79 -5.29
CA LYS A 41 -9.15 9.33 -5.21
C LYS A 41 -7.68 8.95 -5.24
N ARG A 42 -6.89 9.50 -6.18
CA ARG A 42 -5.46 9.20 -6.28
C ARG A 42 -4.68 9.64 -5.03
N THR A 43 -4.96 10.82 -4.50
CA THR A 43 -4.34 11.31 -3.25
C THR A 43 -4.75 10.46 -2.04
N ALA A 44 -6.01 10.05 -1.95
CA ALA A 44 -6.49 9.19 -0.88
C ALA A 44 -5.84 7.80 -0.92
N VAL A 45 -5.75 7.18 -2.10
CA VAL A 45 -5.07 5.89 -2.30
C VAL A 45 -3.60 5.99 -1.89
N ILE A 46 -2.87 7.00 -2.37
CA ILE A 46 -1.45 7.18 -2.02
C ILE A 46 -1.28 7.37 -0.51
N SER A 47 -2.14 8.19 0.12
CA SER A 47 -2.06 8.46 1.56
C SER A 47 -2.35 7.22 2.39
N VAL A 48 -3.37 6.44 2.02
CA VAL A 48 -3.73 5.19 2.69
C VAL A 48 -2.64 4.14 2.49
N THR A 49 -2.11 3.98 1.27
CA THR A 49 -0.99 3.06 1.01
C THR A 49 0.25 3.45 1.80
N PHE A 50 0.57 4.74 1.90
CA PHE A 50 1.70 5.21 2.70
C PHE A 50 1.50 4.89 4.19
N LEU A 51 0.35 5.26 4.77
CA LEU A 51 0.02 4.97 6.17
C LEU A 51 0.03 3.47 6.46
N PHE A 52 -0.55 2.67 5.57
CA PHE A 52 -0.61 1.22 5.72
C PHE A 52 0.78 0.61 5.65
N SER A 53 1.61 1.03 4.68
CA SER A 53 2.99 0.57 4.54
C SER A 53 3.84 0.96 5.75
N LEU A 54 3.66 2.17 6.29
CA LEU A 54 4.34 2.64 7.50
C LEU A 54 3.92 1.80 8.73
N THR A 55 2.63 1.51 8.85
CA THR A 55 2.09 0.65 9.91
C THR A 55 2.64 -0.78 9.80
N LEU A 56 2.67 -1.33 8.58
CA LEU A 56 3.16 -2.70 8.32
C LEU A 56 4.67 -2.80 8.55
N SER A 57 5.43 -1.77 8.17
CA SER A 57 6.87 -1.66 8.41
C SER A 57 7.18 -1.55 9.89
N LEU A 58 6.41 -0.77 10.65
CA LEU A 58 6.53 -0.69 12.10
C LEU A 58 6.19 -2.03 12.76
N PHE A 59 5.14 -2.71 12.28
CA PHE A 59 4.75 -4.01 12.77
C PHE A 59 5.86 -5.05 12.55
N LEU A 60 6.40 -5.18 11.34
CA LEU A 60 7.50 -6.10 11.01
C LEU A 60 8.83 -5.77 11.71
N HIS A 61 9.04 -4.51 12.11
CA HIS A 61 10.27 -4.12 12.80
C HIS A 61 10.21 -4.41 14.30
N TYR A 62 9.03 -4.30 14.91
CA TYR A 62 8.83 -4.49 16.34
C TYR A 62 8.27 -5.88 16.73
N PHE A 63 7.77 -6.65 15.78
CA PHE A 63 7.12 -7.95 15.97
C PHE A 63 7.71 -9.00 15.04
#